data_AF-A0A6N7KUV1-F1
#
_entry.id   AF-A0A6N7KUV1-F1
#
_cell.length_a   1.000
_cell.length_b   1.000
_cell.length_c   1.000
_cell.angle_alpha   90.00
_cell.angle_beta   90.00
_cell.angle_gamma   90.00
#
_symmetry.space_group_name_H-M   'P 1'
#
loop_
_entity.id
_entity.type
_entity.pdbx_description
1 polymer ?
#
loop_
_entity_poly.entity_id
_entity_poly.type
_entity_poly.pdbx_seq_one_letter_code
_entity_poly.pdbx_strand_id
1 'polypeptide(L)'
;MINRRHDENAHRPTTIRAVPHPDELDARGIPISCPHCRARRDWLLLNVREHVFIRCRCAYEWHEPDLTRAFFEQHFTAPEEEWGDFDTAMRALAFDGLLAGTTWD
;
A
#
# COMPACT_ATOMS: atom_id res chain seq x y z
N MET A 1 -46.64 -5.51 7.91
CA MET A 1 -45.56 -5.44 8.92
C MET A 1 -44.58 -6.56 8.54
N ILE A 2 -43.31 -6.36 8.19
CA ILE A 2 -42.30 -5.36 8.58
C ILE A 2 -41.28 -5.27 7.42
N ASN A 3 -40.90 -4.05 7.05
CA ASN A 3 -39.99 -3.70 5.97
C ASN A 3 -38.56 -4.18 6.30
N ARG A 4 -38.02 -5.18 5.59
CA ARG A 4 -36.57 -5.48 5.61
C ARG A 4 -35.86 -4.33 4.91
N ARG A 5 -35.51 -3.30 5.68
CA ARG A 5 -34.53 -2.31 5.26
C ARG A 5 -33.21 -3.05 5.07
N HIS A 6 -32.83 -3.20 3.82
CA HIS A 6 -31.48 -3.56 3.42
C HIS A 6 -30.56 -2.51 4.06
N ASP A 7 -29.73 -2.97 4.99
CA ASP A 7 -28.69 -2.15 5.60
C ASP A 7 -27.58 -1.95 4.55
N GLU A 8 -27.82 -1.01 3.63
CA GLU A 8 -26.90 -0.68 2.53
C GLU A 8 -25.75 0.25 2.98
N ASN A 9 -25.39 0.25 4.27
CA ASN A 9 -24.41 1.22 4.80
C ASN A 9 -23.36 0.68 5.79
N ALA A 10 -23.34 -0.61 6.15
CA ALA A 10 -22.38 -1.14 7.14
C ALA A 10 -21.09 -1.78 6.58
N HIS A 11 -20.96 -2.00 5.28
CA HIS A 11 -19.75 -2.58 4.69
C HIS A 11 -19.29 -1.79 3.49
N ARG A 12 -18.84 -0.54 3.66
CA ARG A 12 -17.85 -0.06 2.70
C ARG A 12 -16.64 -0.99 2.87
N PRO A 13 -16.33 -1.88 1.90
CA PRO A 13 -15.06 -2.57 1.97
C PRO A 13 -14.01 -1.47 2.11
N THR A 14 -13.11 -1.64 3.07
CA THR A 14 -11.98 -0.72 3.15
C THR A 14 -11.14 -1.05 1.92
N THR A 15 -11.45 -0.40 0.80
CA THR A 15 -10.77 -0.62 -0.47
C THR A 15 -9.31 -0.25 -0.27
N ILE A 16 -8.43 -1.24 -0.40
CA ILE A 16 -7.00 -1.03 -0.31
C ILE A 16 -6.53 -0.73 -1.72
N ARG A 17 -5.94 0.46 -1.90
CA ARG A 17 -5.26 0.81 -3.14
C ARG A 17 -3.79 0.51 -2.97
N ALA A 18 -3.33 -0.52 -3.67
CA ALA A 18 -1.95 -0.98 -3.64
C ALA A 18 -1.25 -0.59 -4.94
N VAL A 19 -0.22 0.24 -4.84
CA VAL A 19 0.55 0.72 -5.99
C VAL A 19 2.01 0.29 -5.84
N PRO A 20 2.49 -0.63 -6.68
CA PRO A 20 3.90 -0.99 -6.72
C PRO A 20 4.72 0.21 -7.23
N HIS A 21 5.81 0.52 -6.54
CA HIS A 21 6.77 1.54 -6.90
C HIS A 21 8.19 0.94 -6.88
N PRO A 22 8.73 0.53 -8.04
CA PRO A 22 10.01 -0.18 -8.10
C PRO A 22 11.21 0.72 -7.81
N ASP A 23 11.11 2.02 -8.08
CA ASP A 23 12.21 2.97 -7.93
C ASP A 23 12.44 3.44 -6.48
N GLU A 24 13.48 4.26 -6.30
CA GLU A 24 13.69 4.96 -5.03
C GLU A 24 12.50 5.89 -4.74
N LEU A 25 12.15 5.99 -3.46
CA LEU A 25 11.01 6.78 -3.00
C LEU A 25 11.55 7.85 -2.05
N ASP A 26 11.19 9.11 -2.30
CA ASP A 26 11.60 10.24 -1.49
C ASP A 26 10.42 10.78 -0.68
N ALA A 27 10.54 10.76 0.65
CA ALA A 27 9.65 11.52 1.53
C ALA A 27 10.25 12.93 1.71
N ARG A 28 9.64 13.94 1.07
CA ARG A 28 10.08 15.35 1.14
C ARG A 28 11.58 15.55 0.79
N GLY A 29 12.10 14.77 -0.15
CA GLY A 29 13.50 14.85 -0.59
C GLY A 29 14.49 14.08 0.29
N ILE A 30 13.99 13.25 1.22
CA ILE A 30 14.81 12.29 1.94
C ILE A 30 14.52 10.90 1.36
N PRO A 31 15.56 10.19 0.86
CA PRO A 31 15.38 8.86 0.31
C PRO A 31 14.98 7.89 1.42
N ILE A 32 13.87 7.20 1.17
CA ILE A 32 13.32 6.22 2.09
C ILE A 32 14.16 4.93 2.03
N SER A 33 14.41 4.36 3.19
CA SER A 33 15.04 3.04 3.31
C SER A 33 14.30 2.19 4.33
N CYS A 34 14.23 0.89 4.07
CA CYS A 34 13.48 -0.01 4.93
C CYS A 34 14.25 -0.13 6.25
N PRO A 35 13.64 0.15 7.41
CA PRO A 35 14.35 0.07 8.69
C PRO A 35 14.73 -1.38 9.04
N HIS A 36 14.07 -2.37 8.44
CA HIS A 36 14.32 -3.80 8.69
C HIS A 36 15.41 -4.39 7.77
N CYS A 37 15.28 -4.24 6.45
CA CYS A 37 16.21 -4.85 5.49
C CYS A 37 17.14 -3.86 4.77
N ARG A 38 17.00 -2.55 5.03
CA ARG A 38 17.79 -1.46 4.40
C ARG A 38 17.65 -1.34 2.89
N ALA A 39 16.69 -2.02 2.27
CA ALA A 39 16.32 -1.80 0.88
C ALA A 39 15.94 -0.32 0.64
N ARG A 40 16.24 0.21 -0.56
CA ARG A 40 15.94 1.59 -0.98
C ARG A 40 14.92 1.69 -2.12
N ARG A 41 14.55 0.55 -2.68
CA ARG A 41 13.71 0.36 -3.88
C ARG A 41 12.67 -0.71 -3.59
N ASP A 42 11.84 -1.01 -4.59
CA ASP A 42 10.82 -2.06 -4.49
C ASP A 42 9.83 -1.82 -3.35
N TRP A 43 9.13 -0.69 -3.44
CA TRP A 43 8.11 -0.27 -2.49
C TRP A 43 6.73 -0.67 -2.93
N LEU A 44 5.85 -0.94 -1.96
CA LEU A 44 4.42 -0.99 -2.18
C LEU A 44 3.77 0.11 -1.37
N LEU A 45 3.10 1.02 -2.06
CA LEU A 45 2.34 2.08 -1.45
C LEU A 45 0.90 1.61 -1.25
N LEU A 46 0.42 1.68 -0.02
CA LEU A 46 -0.90 1.26 0.38
C LEU A 46 -1.69 2.48 0.83
N ASN A 47 -2.63 2.91 0.01
CA ASN A 47 -3.57 3.96 0.41
C ASN A 47 -4.82 3.29 1.01
N VAL A 48 -4.99 3.50 2.31
CA VAL A 48 -6.10 2.99 3.10
C VAL A 48 -6.82 4.18 3.71
N ARG A 49 -7.98 4.53 3.13
CA ARG A 49 -8.80 5.71 3.49
C ARG A 49 -8.05 7.04 3.30
N GLU A 50 -7.47 7.56 4.37
CA GLU A 50 -6.79 8.86 4.42
C GLU A 50 -5.30 8.71 4.73
N HIS A 51 -4.86 7.47 4.95
CA HIS A 51 -3.51 7.13 5.38
C HIS A 51 -2.78 6.39 4.26
N VAL A 52 -1.52 6.76 4.08
CA VAL A 52 -0.60 6.07 3.16
C VAL A 52 0.39 5.29 4.00
N PHE A 53 0.49 4.00 3.71
CA PHE A 53 1.48 3.11 4.29
C PHE A 53 2.49 2.74 3.20
N ILE A 54 3.75 2.61 3.61
CA ILE A 54 4.78 2.03 2.76
C ILE A 54 5.04 0.63 3.28
N ARG A 55 5.10 -0.31 2.34
CA ARG A 55 5.48 -1.69 2.61
C ARG A 55 6.67 -2.08 1.76
N CYS A 56 7.66 -2.67 2.41
CA CYS A 56 8.80 -3.28 1.74
C CYS A 56 8.47 -4.71 1.32
N ARG A 57 9.14 -5.25 0.29
CA ARG A 57 9.08 -6.68 -0.07
C ARG A 57 9.43 -7.62 1.09
N CYS A 58 10.18 -7.15 2.10
CA CYS A 58 10.43 -7.93 3.32
C CYS A 58 9.24 -7.98 4.30
N ALA A 59 8.03 -7.62 3.85
CA ALA A 59 6.81 -7.52 4.63
C ALA A 59 6.81 -6.49 5.77
N TYR A 60 7.86 -5.68 5.89
CA TYR A 60 7.88 -4.57 6.85
C TYR A 60 7.03 -3.42 6.31
N GLU A 61 6.00 -3.05 7.07
CA GLU A 61 5.06 -1.98 6.76
C GLU A 61 5.13 -0.91 7.85
N TRP A 62 5.05 0.34 7.43
CA TRP A 62 4.92 1.47 8.35
C TRP A 62 4.07 2.58 7.74
N HIS A 63 3.45 3.35 8.61
CA HIS A 63 2.77 4.58 8.22
C HIS A 63 3.82 5.66 7.96
N GLU A 64 3.79 6.26 6.77
CA GLU A 64 4.68 7.36 6.39
C GLU A 64 3.90 8.68 6.45
N PRO A 65 4.00 9.46 7.54
CA PRO A 65 3.20 10.68 7.71
C PRO A 65 3.56 11.78 6.71
N ASP A 66 4.78 11.74 6.15
CA ASP A 66 5.23 12.73 5.16
C ASP A 66 4.68 12.45 3.75
N LEU A 67 4.28 11.20 3.46
CA LEU A 67 3.55 10.84 2.24
C LEU A 67 2.06 11.08 2.43
N THR A 68 1.64 12.32 2.22
CA THR A 68 0.22 12.66 2.28
C THR A 68 -0.57 12.00 1.14
N ARG A 69 -1.86 11.74 1.37
CA ARG A 69 -2.79 11.28 0.31
C ARG A 69 -2.75 12.19 -0.92
N ALA A 70 -2.64 13.50 -0.74
CA ALA A 70 -2.58 14.45 -1.86
C ALA A 70 -1.32 14.26 -2.71
N PHE A 71 -0.16 13.97 -2.09
CA PHE A 71 1.05 13.59 -2.80
C PHE A 71 0.85 12.25 -3.51
N PHE A 72 0.22 11.29 -2.84
CA PHE A 72 -0.06 9.99 -3.41
C PHE A 72 -0.93 10.10 -4.68
N GLU A 73 -2.05 10.82 -4.61
CA GLU A 73 -2.98 11.00 -5.73
C GLU A 73 -2.40 11.82 -6.90
N GLN A 74 -1.42 12.69 -6.64
CA GLN A 74 -0.75 13.50 -7.67
C GLN A 74 0.37 12.73 -8.39
N HIS A 75 1.09 11.87 -7.68
CA HIS A 75 2.30 11.21 -8.20
C HIS A 75 2.07 9.75 -8.61
N PHE A 76 1.07 9.09 -8.02
CA PHE A 76 0.75 7.70 -8.30
C PHE A 76 -0.66 7.62 -8.86
N THR A 77 -0.74 7.24 -10.14
CA THR A 77 -2.03 7.01 -10.79
C THR A 77 -2.75 5.84 -10.13
N ALA A 78 -4.09 5.90 -10.16
CA ALA A 78 -4.97 4.87 -9.61
C ALA A 78 -4.48 3.45 -9.98
N PRO A 79 -4.51 2.50 -9.03
CA PRO A 79 -4.10 1.14 -9.34
C PRO A 79 -4.99 0.56 -10.45
N GLU A 80 -4.43 -0.31 -11.29
CA GLU A 80 -5.23 -1.10 -12.23
C GLU A 80 -6.26 -1.98 -11.49
N GLU A 81 -5.97 -2.33 -10.22
CA GLU A 81 -6.79 -3.21 -9.40
C GLU A 81 -7.05 -2.66 -7.99
N GLU A 82 -8.32 -2.71 -7.58
CA GLU A 82 -8.78 -2.43 -6.21
C GLU A 82 -8.96 -3.76 -5.45
N TRP A 83 -8.33 -3.90 -4.28
CA TRP A 83 -8.31 -5.16 -3.55
C TRP A 83 -9.31 -5.17 -2.40
N GLY A 84 -10.11 -6.25 -2.31
CA GLY A 84 -11.04 -6.49 -1.21
C GLY A 84 -10.42 -7.22 0.00
N ASP A 85 -9.26 -7.83 -0.18
CA ASP A 85 -8.54 -8.61 0.85
C ASP A 85 -7.03 -8.28 0.83
N PHE A 86 -6.47 -8.04 2.01
CA PHE A 86 -5.09 -7.60 2.17
C PHE A 86 -4.08 -8.71 1.89
N ASP A 87 -4.28 -9.92 2.44
CA ASP A 87 -3.33 -11.04 2.27
C ASP A 87 -3.26 -11.47 0.80
N THR A 88 -4.40 -11.51 0.12
CA THR A 88 -4.52 -11.79 -1.31
C THR A 88 -3.73 -10.75 -2.13
N ALA A 89 -3.90 -9.46 -1.83
CA ALA A 89 -3.15 -8.40 -2.50
C ALA A 89 -1.64 -8.54 -2.30
N MET A 90 -1.18 -8.81 -1.06
CA MET A 90 0.25 -8.92 -0.77
C MET A 90 0.88 -10.12 -1.48
N ARG A 91 0.17 -11.26 -1.56
CA ARG A 91 0.65 -12.43 -2.29
C ARG A 91 0.67 -12.19 -3.79
N ALA A 92 -0.40 -11.60 -4.35
CA ALA A 92 -0.48 -11.31 -5.77
C ALA A 92 0.62 -10.34 -6.24
N LEU A 93 0.96 -9.36 -5.40
CA LEU A 93 1.98 -8.35 -5.68
C LEU A 93 3.40 -8.77 -5.23
N ALA A 94 3.55 -9.94 -4.60
CA ALA A 94 4.80 -10.45 -4.03
C ALA A 94 5.44 -9.54 -2.94
N PHE A 95 4.60 -8.92 -2.11
CA PHE A 95 4.95 -8.15 -0.90
C PHE A 95 4.56 -8.89 0.39
N ASP A 96 4.37 -10.19 0.34
CA ASP A 96 4.02 -11.06 1.45
C ASP A 96 5.21 -11.43 2.36
N GLY A 97 6.44 -11.01 1.99
CA GLY A 97 7.65 -11.23 2.78
C GLY A 97 8.52 -12.38 2.28
N LEU A 98 8.03 -13.19 1.33
CA LEU A 98 8.80 -14.30 0.77
C LEU A 98 10.04 -13.84 -0.02
N LEU A 99 10.03 -12.59 -0.49
CA LEU A 99 11.11 -11.96 -1.24
C LEU A 99 11.95 -11.01 -0.36
N ALA A 100 12.02 -11.26 0.95
CA ALA A 100 12.86 -10.48 1.85
C ALA A 100 14.34 -10.57 1.45
N GLY A 101 14.96 -9.44 1.14
CA GLY A 101 16.39 -9.36 0.81
C GLY A 101 16.74 -9.67 -0.64
N THR A 102 15.77 -9.97 -1.50
CA THR A 102 15.97 -10.03 -2.95
C THR A 102 15.62 -8.67 -3.55
N THR A 103 16.64 -7.89 -3.91
CA THR A 103 16.52 -6.77 -4.84
C THR A 103 16.62 -7.33 -6.25
N TRP A 104 15.63 -7.04 -7.10
CA TRP A 104 15.72 -7.38 -8.51
C TRP A 104 16.73 -6.41 -9.14
N ASP A 105 17.73 -6.93 -9.85
CA ASP A 105 18.72 -6.15 -10.62
C ASP A 105 18.12 -5.70 -11.96
#